data_AF-A0A9E4PWZ9-F1
#
_entry.id   AF-A0A9E4PWZ9-F1
#
_cell.length_a   1.000
_cell.length_b   1.000
_cell.length_c   1.000
_cell.angle_alpha   90.00
_cell.angle_beta   90.00
_cell.angle_gamma   90.00
#
_symmetry.space_group_name_H-M   'P 1'
#
loop_
_entity.id
_entity.type
_entity.pdbx_description
1 polymer ?
#
loop_
_entity_poly.entity_id
_entity_poly.type
_entity_poly.pdbx_seq_one_letter_code
_entity_poly.pdbx_strand_id
1 'polypeptide(L)'
;RGHYCIAENEDTSWDPLHVMLGFDREQTTVTAVSTYPGPYQVYCQRTASPELMLDSMADAISTYDFYRGTYILLIPPHFADLFIQHGWSKHDVRRYLMDNCKRSVADLKRRGLWGLHSSEYDGFAGVAQEVQPGDEDRFAYVFKPHEYDRIMFDDTTLLRRSDIYVVVGGGNAGPRLCFLAPYGVSTDPKTVAVRPL
;
A
#
# COMPACT_ATOMS: atom_id res chain seq x y z
N ARG A 1 16.00 -3.18 15.02
CA ARG A 1 15.65 -2.35 13.83
C ARG A 1 16.26 -3.05 12.63
N GLY A 2 15.45 -3.47 11.67
CA GLY A 2 15.92 -4.12 10.45
C GLY A 2 16.04 -3.10 9.32
N HIS A 3 17.03 -3.28 8.45
CA HIS A 3 17.13 -2.56 7.18
C HIS A 3 16.96 -3.58 6.06
N TYR A 4 16.22 -3.22 5.02
CA TYR A 4 16.05 -4.04 3.82
C TYR A 4 16.68 -3.30 2.64
N CYS A 5 17.37 -4.05 1.79
CA CYS A 5 17.83 -3.57 0.49
C CYS A 5 17.24 -4.52 -0.55
N ILE A 6 16.43 -3.97 -1.45
CA ILE A 6 15.71 -4.74 -2.48
C ILE A 6 16.16 -4.17 -3.81
N ALA A 7 16.80 -5.00 -4.63
CA ALA A 7 17.02 -4.69 -6.03
C ALA A 7 15.69 -4.92 -6.77
N GLU A 8 15.31 -3.99 -7.64
CA GLU A 8 14.17 -4.19 -8.54
C GLU A 8 14.60 -5.03 -9.75
N ASN A 9 13.70 -5.88 -10.25
CA ASN A 9 13.87 -6.57 -11.52
C ASN A 9 13.45 -5.66 -12.68
N GLU A 10 14.42 -5.22 -13.48
CA GLU A 10 14.18 -4.38 -14.66
C GLU A 10 13.97 -5.19 -15.94
N ASP A 11 14.18 -6.51 -15.92
CA ASP A 11 14.07 -7.40 -17.08
C ASP A 11 12.61 -7.81 -17.41
N THR A 12 11.64 -7.12 -16.80
CA THR A 12 10.21 -7.35 -17.07
C THR A 12 9.67 -6.37 -18.11
N SER A 13 8.51 -6.67 -18.72
CA SER A 13 7.85 -5.72 -19.62
C SER A 13 7.27 -4.50 -18.91
N TRP A 14 7.26 -4.47 -17.58
CA TRP A 14 6.82 -3.31 -16.81
C TRP A 14 7.95 -2.31 -16.58
N ASP A 15 7.62 -1.03 -16.62
CA ASP A 15 8.54 0.04 -16.25
C ASP A 15 9.00 -0.11 -14.79
N PRO A 16 10.30 0.04 -14.49
CA PRO A 16 10.78 0.02 -13.11
C PRO A 16 10.26 1.23 -12.32
N LEU A 17 10.33 1.15 -10.99
CA LEU A 17 9.80 2.17 -10.09
C LEU A 17 10.37 3.55 -10.40
N HIS A 18 11.66 3.66 -10.72
CA HIS A 18 12.27 4.97 -10.99
C HIS A 18 11.68 5.64 -12.24
N VAL A 19 11.40 4.87 -13.28
CA VAL A 19 10.72 5.37 -14.48
C VAL A 19 9.30 5.85 -14.13
N MET A 20 8.57 5.07 -13.32
CA MET A 20 7.26 5.50 -12.81
C MET A 20 7.32 6.75 -11.94
N LEU A 21 8.48 7.05 -11.33
CA LEU A 21 8.73 8.24 -10.53
C LEU A 21 9.31 9.41 -11.35
N GLY A 22 9.42 9.25 -12.67
CA GLY A 22 9.83 10.32 -13.61
C GLY A 22 11.32 10.43 -13.86
N PHE A 23 12.11 9.41 -13.49
CA PHE A 23 13.53 9.32 -13.86
C PHE A 23 13.68 8.64 -15.23
N ASP A 24 14.79 8.90 -15.91
CA ASP A 24 15.10 8.26 -17.19
C ASP A 24 15.37 6.76 -16.97
N ARG A 25 15.07 5.92 -17.98
CA ARG A 25 15.22 4.46 -17.85
C ARG A 25 16.65 4.05 -17.55
N GLU A 26 17.62 4.75 -18.14
CA GLU A 26 19.05 4.48 -18.02
C GLU A 26 19.64 4.97 -16.69
N GLN A 27 18.87 5.71 -15.88
CA GLN A 27 19.33 6.20 -14.58
C GLN A 27 19.21 5.12 -13.52
N THR A 28 20.30 4.92 -12.76
CA THR A 28 20.23 4.20 -11.48
C THR A 28 19.71 5.13 -10.40
N THR A 29 18.76 4.66 -9.58
CA THR A 29 18.24 5.43 -8.46
C THR A 29 18.21 4.60 -7.17
N VAL A 30 18.11 5.29 -6.03
CA VAL A 30 17.78 4.68 -4.74
C VAL A 30 16.52 5.37 -4.21
N THR A 31 15.53 4.57 -3.83
CA THR A 31 14.32 5.03 -3.13
C THR A 31 14.41 4.67 -1.65
N ALA A 32 14.52 5.67 -0.79
CA ALA A 32 14.51 5.52 0.65
C ALA A 32 13.08 5.66 1.19
N VAL A 33 12.64 4.66 1.96
CA VAL A 33 11.29 4.58 2.54
C VAL A 33 11.40 4.20 4.01
N SER A 34 10.66 4.88 4.89
CA SER A 34 10.53 4.45 6.28
C SER A 34 9.34 3.50 6.40
N THR A 35 9.59 2.30 6.90
CA THR A 35 8.59 1.24 7.03
C THR A 35 8.61 0.64 8.43
N TYR A 36 7.47 0.18 8.92
CA TYR A 36 7.34 -0.49 10.21
C TYR A 36 6.09 -1.38 10.23
N PRO A 37 6.11 -2.54 10.93
CA PRO A 37 7.25 -3.22 11.55
C PRO A 37 8.10 -4.08 10.61
N GLY A 38 7.71 -4.24 9.35
CA GLY A 38 8.41 -5.09 8.37
C GLY A 38 7.48 -5.55 7.23
N PRO A 39 7.91 -6.53 6.41
CA PRO A 39 7.09 -7.03 5.30
C PRO A 39 5.92 -7.89 5.78
N TYR A 40 4.72 -7.58 5.31
CA TYR A 40 3.50 -8.36 5.52
C TYR A 40 3.24 -9.23 4.30
N GLN A 41 3.31 -10.55 4.48
CA GLN A 41 3.08 -11.51 3.41
C GLN A 41 1.59 -11.72 3.16
N VAL A 42 1.21 -11.76 1.88
CA VAL A 42 -0.16 -12.03 1.45
C VAL A 42 -0.20 -13.40 0.78
N TYR A 43 -1.09 -14.27 1.26
CA TYR A 43 -1.19 -15.65 0.80
C TYR A 43 -2.30 -15.79 -0.25
N CYS A 44 -1.93 -15.77 -1.53
CA CYS A 44 -2.84 -15.99 -2.65
C CYS A 44 -2.24 -16.93 -3.71
N GLN A 45 -1.35 -17.85 -3.32
CA GLN A 45 -0.57 -18.69 -4.24
C GLN A 45 -1.38 -19.70 -5.07
N ARG A 46 -2.68 -19.85 -4.81
CA ARG A 46 -3.55 -20.82 -5.51
C ARG A 46 -4.57 -20.18 -6.45
N THR A 47 -4.46 -18.88 -6.70
CA THR A 47 -5.22 -18.21 -7.77
C THR A 47 -4.30 -17.93 -8.96
N ALA A 48 -4.87 -17.91 -10.17
CA ALA A 48 -4.23 -17.40 -11.38
C ALA A 48 -4.90 -16.11 -11.91
N SER A 49 -5.90 -15.57 -11.18
CA SER A 49 -6.57 -14.31 -11.52
C SER A 49 -5.86 -13.14 -10.81
N PRO A 50 -5.39 -12.14 -11.56
CA PRO A 50 -4.93 -10.86 -11.04
C PRO A 50 -5.89 -10.24 -10.02
N GLU A 51 -7.19 -10.21 -10.33
CA GLU A 51 -8.22 -9.60 -9.49
C GLU A 51 -8.30 -10.27 -8.12
N LEU A 52 -8.34 -11.61 -8.07
CA LEU A 52 -8.37 -12.34 -6.79
C LEU A 52 -7.09 -12.14 -5.96
N MET A 53 -5.94 -11.94 -6.61
CA MET A 53 -4.69 -11.59 -5.93
C MET A 53 -4.74 -10.18 -5.36
N LEU A 54 -5.24 -9.22 -6.15
CA LEU A 54 -5.37 -7.83 -5.73
C LEU A 54 -6.44 -7.63 -4.68
N ASP A 55 -7.52 -8.42 -4.68
CA ASP A 55 -8.52 -8.46 -3.62
C ASP A 55 -7.89 -8.93 -2.31
N SER A 56 -7.09 -10.00 -2.36
CA SER A 56 -6.36 -10.51 -1.19
C SER A 56 -5.38 -9.48 -0.64
N MET A 57 -4.71 -8.74 -1.53
CA MET A 57 -3.78 -7.67 -1.17
C MET A 57 -4.52 -6.45 -0.58
N ALA A 58 -5.61 -6.02 -1.20
CA ALA A 58 -6.43 -4.92 -0.73
C ALA A 58 -7.03 -5.21 0.64
N ASP A 59 -7.49 -6.44 0.84
CA ASP A 59 -7.95 -6.93 2.14
C ASP A 59 -6.82 -6.87 3.18
N ALA A 60 -5.63 -7.39 2.87
CA ALA A 60 -4.51 -7.40 3.81
C ALA A 60 -4.06 -5.97 4.20
N ILE A 61 -3.96 -5.06 3.22
CA ILE A 61 -3.63 -3.64 3.47
C ILE A 61 -4.70 -2.98 4.34
N SER A 62 -5.98 -3.24 4.05
CA SER A 62 -7.11 -2.65 4.76
C SER A 62 -7.39 -3.27 6.13
N THR A 63 -6.83 -4.47 6.42
CA THR A 63 -6.92 -5.17 7.71
C THR A 63 -5.80 -4.78 8.67
N TYR A 64 -4.71 -4.19 8.16
CA TYR A 64 -3.59 -3.69 8.97
C TYR A 64 -4.05 -2.49 9.83
N ASP A 65 -3.26 -1.43 9.96
CA ASP A 65 -3.62 -0.29 10.80
C ASP A 65 -4.66 0.66 10.17
N PHE A 66 -5.10 0.39 8.93
CA PHE A 66 -5.94 1.31 8.15
C PHE A 66 -5.36 2.74 8.14
N TYR A 67 -4.05 2.82 7.86
CA TYR A 67 -3.27 4.05 7.98
C TYR A 67 -2.93 4.62 6.59
N ARG A 68 -2.96 5.94 6.43
CA ARG A 68 -2.68 6.60 5.16
C ARG A 68 -1.18 6.90 5.01
N GLY A 69 -0.61 6.61 3.85
CA GLY A 69 0.78 6.91 3.51
C GLY A 69 1.21 6.22 2.22
N THR A 70 2.52 6.11 2.00
CA THR A 70 3.06 5.36 0.86
C THR A 70 3.43 3.94 1.25
N TYR A 71 2.76 2.97 0.63
CA TYR A 71 3.01 1.54 0.80
C TYR A 71 3.96 1.05 -0.29
N ILE A 72 4.81 0.06 0.04
CA ILE A 72 5.64 -0.62 -0.97
C ILE A 72 5.07 -2.01 -1.18
N LEU A 73 4.60 -2.30 -2.39
CA LEU A 73 4.18 -3.63 -2.81
C LEU A 73 5.37 -4.32 -3.49
N LEU A 74 5.81 -5.44 -2.93
CA LEU A 74 6.84 -6.29 -3.51
C LEU A 74 6.18 -7.47 -4.24
N ILE A 75 6.40 -7.50 -5.56
CA ILE A 75 5.89 -8.53 -6.45
C ILE A 75 7.03 -9.46 -6.87
N PRO A 76 6.96 -10.77 -6.57
CA PRO A 76 7.88 -11.74 -7.15
C PRO A 76 7.78 -11.82 -8.69
N PRO A 77 8.87 -12.10 -9.43
CA PRO A 77 8.87 -12.13 -10.89
C PRO A 77 7.76 -13.00 -11.51
N HIS A 78 7.55 -14.22 -11.01
CA HIS A 78 6.50 -15.11 -11.53
C HIS A 78 5.07 -14.55 -11.38
N PHE A 79 4.81 -13.73 -10.36
CA PHE A 79 3.52 -13.03 -10.26
C PHE A 79 3.45 -11.85 -11.23
N ALA A 80 4.54 -11.09 -11.39
CA ALA A 80 4.60 -10.01 -12.37
C ALA A 80 4.33 -10.56 -13.79
N ASP A 81 4.94 -11.69 -14.15
CA ASP A 81 4.68 -12.38 -15.42
C ASP A 81 3.20 -12.75 -15.60
N LEU A 82 2.56 -13.24 -14.54
CA LEU A 82 1.14 -13.57 -14.56
C LEU A 82 0.26 -12.33 -14.77
N PHE A 83 0.56 -11.21 -14.11
CA PHE A 83 -0.14 -9.95 -14.36
C PHE A 83 0.05 -9.49 -15.82
N ILE A 84 1.29 -9.51 -16.32
CA ILE A 84 1.64 -9.12 -17.69
C ILE A 84 0.90 -9.99 -18.72
N GLN A 85 0.85 -11.32 -18.52
CA GLN A 85 0.13 -12.25 -19.38
C GLN A 85 -1.37 -11.97 -19.46
N HIS A 86 -1.95 -11.42 -18.39
CA HIS A 86 -3.35 -11.00 -18.33
C HIS A 86 -3.57 -9.54 -18.76
N GLY A 87 -2.53 -8.87 -19.28
CA GLY A 87 -2.63 -7.50 -19.81
C GLY A 87 -2.63 -6.40 -18.75
N TRP A 88 -2.27 -6.70 -17.50
CA TRP A 88 -2.19 -5.69 -16.45
C TRP A 88 -0.88 -4.91 -16.53
N SER A 89 -0.95 -3.59 -16.37
CA SER A 89 0.23 -2.75 -16.12
C SER A 89 0.47 -2.56 -14.61
N LYS A 90 1.68 -2.11 -14.22
CA LYS A 90 1.93 -1.65 -12.82
C LYS A 90 0.97 -0.54 -12.41
N HIS A 91 0.57 0.33 -13.35
CA HIS A 91 -0.39 1.39 -13.09
C HIS A 91 -1.78 0.83 -12.76
N ASP A 92 -2.22 -0.23 -13.45
CA ASP A 92 -3.50 -0.88 -13.19
C ASP A 92 -3.51 -1.54 -11.81
N VAL A 93 -2.43 -2.26 -11.46
CA VAL A 93 -2.24 -2.84 -10.11
C VAL A 93 -2.33 -1.75 -9.04
N ARG A 94 -1.56 -0.67 -9.20
CA ARG A 94 -1.56 0.47 -8.28
C ARG A 94 -2.96 1.08 -8.16
N ARG A 95 -3.62 1.38 -9.28
CA ARG A 95 -4.95 2.01 -9.31
C ARG A 95 -5.99 1.11 -8.65
N TYR A 96 -6.00 -0.18 -8.97
CA TYR A 96 -6.93 -1.14 -8.40
C TYR A 96 -6.83 -1.17 -6.88
N LEU A 97 -5.61 -1.23 -6.33
CA LEU A 97 -5.41 -1.22 -4.89
C LEU A 97 -5.81 0.11 -4.25
N MET A 98 -5.48 1.25 -4.88
CA MET A 98 -5.91 2.56 -4.39
C MET A 98 -7.44 2.69 -4.32
N ASP A 99 -8.15 2.08 -5.26
CA ASP A 99 -9.61 2.11 -5.32
C ASP A 99 -10.31 1.11 -4.39
N ASN A 100 -9.67 -0.03 -4.12
CA ASN A 100 -10.28 -1.15 -3.40
C ASN A 100 -9.77 -1.34 -1.96
N CYS A 101 -8.72 -0.65 -1.53
CA CYS A 101 -8.32 -0.65 -0.13
C CYS A 101 -9.28 0.23 0.70
N LYS A 102 -10.35 -0.41 1.19
CA LYS A 102 -11.45 0.20 1.91
C LYS A 102 -12.01 -0.75 2.97
N ARG A 103 -12.67 -0.17 3.98
CA ARG A 103 -13.45 -0.91 4.98
C ARG A 103 -14.76 -0.21 5.24
N SER A 104 -15.78 -1.00 5.57
CA SER A 104 -17.03 -0.42 6.02
C SER A 104 -16.84 0.26 7.37
N VAL A 105 -17.65 1.28 7.65
CA VAL A 105 -17.68 1.93 8.96
C VAL A 105 -17.93 0.89 10.05
N ALA A 106 -18.82 -0.08 9.79
CA ALA A 106 -19.12 -1.15 10.73
C ALA A 106 -17.90 -2.02 11.05
N ASP A 107 -17.10 -2.40 10.04
CA ASP A 107 -15.88 -3.18 10.25
C ASP A 107 -14.83 -2.39 11.03
N LEU A 108 -14.62 -1.11 10.68
CA LEU A 108 -13.69 -0.23 11.38
C LEU A 108 -14.07 -0.04 12.85
N LYS A 109 -15.36 0.10 13.15
CA LYS A 109 -15.88 0.18 14.52
C LYS A 109 -15.67 -1.12 15.29
N ARG A 110 -16.02 -2.28 14.70
CA ARG A 110 -15.79 -3.62 15.30
C ARG A 110 -14.32 -3.86 15.63
N ARG A 111 -13.42 -3.32 14.82
CA ARG A 111 -11.96 -3.42 15.00
C ARG A 111 -11.37 -2.39 15.95
N GLY A 112 -12.16 -1.41 16.40
CA GLY A 112 -11.66 -0.28 17.20
C GLY A 112 -10.74 0.67 16.41
N LEU A 113 -10.82 0.67 15.08
CA LEU A 113 -10.02 1.52 14.20
C LEU A 113 -10.77 2.80 13.77
N TRP A 114 -12.09 2.83 13.92
CA TRP A 114 -12.89 4.03 13.60
C TRP A 114 -12.47 5.21 14.48
N GLY A 115 -11.94 6.26 13.88
CA GLY A 115 -11.46 7.44 14.63
C GLY A 115 -10.05 7.33 15.18
N LEU A 116 -9.39 6.16 15.09
CA LEU A 116 -8.16 5.87 15.84
C LEU A 116 -7.02 6.85 15.55
N HIS A 117 -6.86 7.27 14.29
CA HIS A 117 -5.76 8.15 13.87
C HIS A 117 -6.17 9.61 13.74
N SER A 118 -7.38 10.01 14.13
CA SER A 118 -7.83 11.40 14.07
C SER A 118 -7.47 12.20 15.32
N SER A 119 -7.12 13.47 15.13
CA SER A 119 -6.84 14.42 16.21
C SER A 119 -8.09 15.14 16.75
N GLU A 120 -9.18 15.18 15.98
CA GLU A 120 -10.36 16.01 16.24
C GLU A 120 -11.62 15.20 16.61
N TYR A 121 -11.53 13.88 16.67
CA TYR A 121 -12.69 13.06 16.98
C TYR A 121 -13.05 13.16 18.47
N ASP A 122 -14.08 13.95 18.79
CA ASP A 122 -14.63 14.19 20.14
C ASP A 122 -15.04 12.92 20.91
N GLY A 123 -15.09 11.76 20.25
CA GLY A 123 -15.10 10.45 20.89
C GLY A 123 -13.68 10.02 21.22
N PHE A 124 -13.09 10.64 22.26
CA PHE A 124 -11.76 10.33 22.83
C PHE A 124 -11.29 8.91 22.52
N ALA A 125 -10.01 8.80 22.13
CA ALA A 125 -9.19 7.61 21.89
C ALA A 125 -9.24 6.50 22.99
N GLY A 126 -10.44 6.07 23.38
CA GLY A 126 -10.72 5.40 24.65
C GLY A 126 -11.96 4.51 24.67
N VAL A 127 -12.90 4.60 23.71
CA VAL A 127 -14.00 3.60 23.61
C VAL A 127 -14.34 3.29 22.16
N ALA A 128 -14.31 2.00 21.82
CA ALA A 128 -14.78 1.49 20.53
C ALA A 128 -16.25 1.92 20.31
N GLN A 129 -16.53 2.51 19.15
CA GLN A 129 -17.87 2.98 18.83
C GLN A 129 -18.79 1.80 18.49
N GLU A 130 -20.05 1.85 18.92
CA GLU A 130 -21.03 0.84 18.54
C GLU A 130 -21.40 0.95 17.06
N VAL A 131 -21.56 -0.20 16.41
CA VAL A 131 -22.06 -0.30 15.03
C VAL A 131 -23.52 0.13 15.02
N GLN A 132 -23.85 1.06 14.11
CA GLN A 132 -25.20 1.56 13.90
C GLN A 132 -25.78 1.00 12.60
N PRO A 133 -27.12 0.89 12.46
CA PRO A 133 -27.74 0.47 11.21
C PRO A 133 -27.26 1.31 10.02
N GLY A 134 -26.80 0.65 8.96
CA GLY A 134 -26.30 1.29 7.73
C GLY A 134 -24.79 1.55 7.71
N ASP A 135 -24.07 1.28 8.81
CA ASP A 135 -22.61 1.35 8.84
C ASP A 135 -21.94 0.28 7.96
N GLU A 136 -22.65 -0.80 7.62
CA GLU A 136 -22.19 -1.84 6.70
C GLU A 136 -22.00 -1.35 5.26
N ASP A 137 -22.83 -0.40 4.82
CA ASP A 137 -22.88 0.08 3.43
C ASP A 137 -22.06 1.37 3.21
N ARG A 138 -21.50 1.93 4.28
CA ARG A 138 -20.67 3.13 4.27
C ARG A 138 -19.21 2.74 4.33
N PHE A 139 -18.38 3.30 3.46
CA PHE A 139 -16.97 2.90 3.35
C PHE A 139 -16.02 4.07 3.58
N ALA A 140 -14.96 3.83 4.35
CA ALA A 140 -13.77 4.68 4.34
C ALA A 140 -12.71 4.05 3.44
N TYR A 141 -11.80 4.88 2.91
CA TYR A 141 -10.77 4.48 1.96
C TYR A 141 -9.39 4.84 2.50
N VAL A 142 -8.40 3.98 2.23
CA VAL A 142 -7.02 4.21 2.67
C VAL A 142 -6.34 5.27 1.80
N PHE A 143 -6.54 5.21 0.47
CA PHE A 143 -5.71 5.97 -0.48
C PHE A 143 -6.39 7.18 -1.10
N LYS A 144 -7.68 7.12 -1.40
CA LYS A 144 -8.38 8.22 -2.10
C LYS A 144 -9.09 9.16 -1.13
N PRO A 145 -9.24 10.44 -1.49
CA PRO A 145 -10.02 11.38 -0.69
C PRO A 145 -11.46 10.90 -0.48
N HIS A 146 -12.00 11.10 0.72
CA HIS A 146 -13.37 10.71 1.07
C HIS A 146 -13.96 11.60 2.18
N GLU A 147 -15.30 11.61 2.32
CA GLU A 147 -16.00 12.38 3.36
C GLU A 147 -15.60 11.98 4.80
N TYR A 148 -15.05 10.78 5.01
CA TYR A 148 -14.64 10.29 6.34
C TYR A 148 -13.17 10.57 6.64
N ASP A 149 -12.42 11.24 5.77
CA ASP A 149 -10.98 11.42 5.94
C ASP A 149 -10.62 12.11 7.26
N ARG A 150 -11.33 13.20 7.63
CA ARG A 150 -11.10 13.90 8.91
C ARG A 150 -11.50 13.10 10.14
N ILE A 151 -12.36 12.09 9.95
CA ILE A 151 -12.71 11.15 11.01
C ILE A 151 -11.62 10.08 11.12
N MET A 152 -11.03 9.65 10.02
CA MET A 152 -10.09 8.53 10.02
C MET A 152 -8.63 8.93 10.24
N PHE A 153 -8.24 10.15 9.87
CA PHE A 153 -6.85 10.56 9.80
C PHE A 153 -6.66 11.99 10.36
N ASP A 154 -5.57 12.21 11.09
CA ASP A 154 -5.14 13.54 11.51
C ASP A 154 -4.67 14.39 10.32
N ASP A 155 -4.65 15.72 10.50
CA ASP A 155 -4.23 16.67 9.47
C ASP A 155 -2.82 16.41 8.93
N THR A 156 -1.88 15.99 9.78
CA THR A 156 -0.51 15.72 9.35
C THR A 156 -0.44 14.48 8.46
N THR A 157 -1.28 13.48 8.71
CA THR A 157 -1.43 12.28 7.91
C THR A 157 -2.12 12.59 6.58
N LEU A 158 -3.10 13.50 6.56
CA LEU A 158 -3.79 13.94 5.35
C LEU A 158 -2.91 14.78 4.41
N LEU A 159 -1.91 15.50 4.94
CA LEU A 159 -0.93 16.24 4.14
C LEU A 159 0.10 15.34 3.44
N ARG A 160 0.27 14.10 3.89
CA ARG A 160 1.26 13.16 3.34
C ARG A 160 0.81 12.58 2.01
N ARG A 161 1.79 12.18 1.19
CA ARG A 161 1.51 11.47 -0.05
C ARG A 161 0.94 10.08 0.28
N SER A 162 -0.26 9.83 -0.22
CA SER A 162 -0.88 8.52 -0.19
C SER A 162 -0.67 7.80 -1.53
N ASP A 163 0.07 6.69 -1.50
CA ASP A 163 0.52 6.02 -2.73
C ASP A 163 0.87 4.54 -2.49
N ILE A 164 1.06 3.81 -3.58
CA ILE A 164 1.54 2.43 -3.60
C ILE A 164 2.65 2.34 -4.65
N TYR A 165 3.86 2.04 -4.20
CA TYR A 165 5.00 1.76 -5.08
C TYR A 165 5.04 0.27 -5.36
N VAL A 166 4.82 -0.09 -6.62
CA VAL A 166 4.84 -1.48 -7.09
C VAL A 166 6.25 -1.80 -7.58
N VAL A 167 6.94 -2.71 -6.89
CA VAL A 167 8.32 -3.09 -7.16
C VAL A 167 8.37 -4.58 -7.46
N VAL A 168 8.93 -4.95 -8.61
CA VAL A 168 9.20 -6.37 -8.90
C VAL A 168 10.52 -6.75 -8.25
N GLY A 169 10.55 -7.76 -7.39
CA GLY A 169 11.79 -8.18 -6.73
C GLY A 169 12.80 -8.77 -7.72
N GLY A 170 14.03 -8.25 -7.71
CA GLY A 170 15.16 -8.80 -8.45
C GLY A 170 15.79 -10.02 -7.78
N GLY A 171 16.67 -10.71 -8.51
CA GLY A 171 17.35 -11.92 -8.06
C GLY A 171 16.40 -13.08 -7.76
N ASN A 172 16.73 -13.90 -6.75
CA ASN A 172 15.91 -15.04 -6.31
C ASN A 172 14.78 -14.59 -5.36
N ALA A 173 13.95 -13.65 -5.80
CA ALA A 173 12.80 -13.20 -5.04
C ALA A 173 11.88 -14.40 -4.73
N GLY A 174 11.53 -14.56 -3.45
CA GLY A 174 10.73 -15.69 -2.97
C GLY A 174 9.31 -15.73 -3.54
N PRO A 175 8.53 -16.78 -3.24
CA PRO A 175 7.28 -17.05 -3.95
C PRO A 175 6.06 -16.26 -3.42
N ARG A 176 6.26 -15.18 -2.65
CA ARG A 176 5.16 -14.52 -1.91
C ARG A 176 5.07 -13.04 -2.23
N LEU A 177 3.87 -12.58 -2.53
CA LEU A 177 3.53 -11.15 -2.50
C LEU A 177 3.67 -10.65 -1.06
N CYS A 178 4.21 -9.45 -0.90
CA CYS A 178 4.18 -8.78 0.39
C CYS A 178 4.08 -7.27 0.22
N PHE A 179 3.60 -6.59 1.26
CA PHE A 179 3.67 -5.14 1.34
C PHE A 179 4.47 -4.69 2.56
N LEU A 180 5.07 -3.51 2.45
CA LEU A 180 5.67 -2.78 3.56
C LEU A 180 4.76 -1.59 3.87
N ALA A 181 4.25 -1.53 5.09
CA ALA A 181 3.40 -0.44 5.54
C ALA A 181 4.25 0.80 5.90
N PRO A 182 3.71 2.01 5.67
CA PRO A 182 4.34 3.23 6.14
C PRO A 182 4.40 3.24 7.67
N TYR A 183 5.45 3.87 8.21
CA TYR A 183 5.53 4.14 9.64
C TYR A 183 4.63 5.34 10.01
N GLY A 184 3.98 5.31 11.18
CA GLY A 184 3.00 6.35 11.60
C GLY A 184 3.55 7.78 11.71
N VAL A 185 4.86 7.96 11.80
CA VAL A 185 5.52 9.28 11.72
C VAL A 185 6.48 9.38 10.53
N SER A 186 6.29 8.53 9.51
CA SER A 186 7.10 8.53 8.29
C SER A 186 6.93 9.84 7.51
N THR A 187 8.04 10.31 6.96
CA THR A 187 8.07 11.25 5.84
C THR A 187 7.73 10.52 4.53
N ASP A 188 7.38 11.27 3.49
CA ASP A 188 7.22 10.72 2.15
C ASP A 188 8.52 10.02 1.67
N PRO A 189 8.41 8.95 0.85
CA PRO A 189 9.57 8.35 0.21
C PRO A 189 10.41 9.35 -0.56
N LYS A 190 11.73 9.16 -0.53
CA LYS A 190 12.66 9.98 -1.30
C LYS A 190 13.43 9.14 -2.29
N THR A 191 13.34 9.47 -3.58
CA THR A 191 14.11 8.85 -4.65
C THR A 191 15.18 9.80 -5.14
N VAL A 192 16.41 9.31 -5.28
CA VAL A 192 17.55 10.08 -5.78
C VAL A 192 18.30 9.30 -6.85
N ALA A 193 18.76 10.00 -7.89
CA ALA A 193 19.67 9.41 -8.87
C ALA A 193 21.02 9.13 -8.23
N VAL A 194 21.57 7.96 -8.49
CA VAL A 194 22.93 7.57 -8.11
C VAL A 194 23.87 8.11 -9.16
N ARG A 195 24.84 8.92 -8.76
CA ARG A 195 25.89 9.37 -9.67
C ARG A 195 26.86 8.21 -9.92
N PRO A 196 27.30 7.98 -11.16
CA PRO A 196 28.42 7.08 -11.42
C PRO A 196 29.61 7.48 -10.56
N LEU A 197 30.29 6.49 -9.96
CA LEU A 197 31.52 6.68 -9.22
C LEU A 197 32.69 7.05 -10.14
#